data_AF-A0A3M0WFD6-F1
#
_entry.id   AF-A0A3M0WFD6-F1
#
_cell.length_a   1.000
_cell.length_b   1.000
_cell.length_c   1.000
_cell.angle_alpha   90.00
_cell.angle_beta   90.00
_cell.angle_gamma   90.00
#
_symmetry.space_group_name_H-M   'P 1'
#
loop_
_entity.id
_entity.type
_entity.pdbx_description
1 polymer ?
#
loop_
_entity_poly.entity_id
_entity_poly.type
_entity_poly.pdbx_seq_one_letter_code
_entity_poly.pdbx_strand_id
1 'polypeptide(L)'
;MRDKPIMHWAVAGFLFAVINLITFIVANRPIGASTAFPYIGNVIFPGIENDYWNEIQKSGRWEVWFLIGGFIGAVISSIITKTFRFTVRPVYWEKNLNMSTKSRVLFAFLGGFLLIFGARMAGGCTSGHMFSGGMQLAVSSLWFALFAFIGGLVAANIIYRRRYRD
;
A
#
# COMPACT_ATOMS: atom_id res chain seq x y z
N MET A 1 -14.78 16.93 -7.92
CA MET A 1 -14.66 16.94 -9.39
C MET A 1 -14.72 15.49 -9.81
N ARG A 2 -15.74 15.08 -10.57
CA ARG A 2 -15.86 13.69 -11.03
C ARG A 2 -15.01 13.59 -12.30
N ASP A 3 -13.71 13.47 -12.12
CA ASP A 3 -12.78 13.29 -13.22
C ASP A 3 -13.17 11.97 -13.91
N LYS A 4 -13.39 12.01 -15.23
CA LYS A 4 -13.67 10.79 -15.99
C LYS A 4 -12.49 9.84 -15.78
N PRO A 5 -12.72 8.57 -15.44
CA PRO A 5 -11.63 7.64 -15.21
C PRO A 5 -10.81 7.50 -16.51
N ILE A 6 -9.48 7.60 -16.38
CA ILE A 6 -8.53 7.53 -17.51
C ILE A 6 -8.69 6.19 -18.27
N MET A 7 -9.08 5.14 -17.55
CA MET A 7 -9.25 3.80 -18.09
C MET A 7 -10.43 3.09 -17.42
N HIS A 8 -11.12 2.23 -18.17
CA HIS A 8 -12.20 1.41 -17.64
C HIS A 8 -11.67 0.42 -16.59
N TRP A 9 -12.40 0.23 -15.50
CA TRP A 9 -11.96 -0.58 -14.35
C TRP A 9 -11.59 -2.03 -14.73
N ALA A 10 -12.33 -2.62 -15.69
CA ALA A 10 -12.06 -3.98 -16.16
C ALA A 10 -10.69 -4.09 -16.87
N VAL A 11 -10.29 -3.07 -17.64
CA VAL A 11 -8.99 -3.04 -18.32
C VAL A 11 -7.88 -2.88 -17.29
N ALA A 12 -8.07 -2.00 -16.28
CA ALA A 12 -7.13 -1.88 -15.18
C ALA A 12 -6.93 -3.22 -14.45
N GLY A 13 -8.02 -3.91 -14.11
CA GLY A 13 -7.99 -5.22 -13.46
C GLY A 13 -7.25 -6.27 -14.29
N PHE A 14 -7.53 -6.35 -15.60
CA PHE A 14 -6.83 -7.24 -16.52
C PHE A 14 -5.33 -6.95 -16.57
N LEU A 15 -4.92 -5.70 -16.73
CA LEU A 15 -3.51 -5.31 -16.75
C LEU A 15 -2.79 -5.64 -15.45
N PHE A 16 -3.45 -5.44 -14.30
CA PHE A 16 -2.90 -5.85 -13.01
C PHE A 16 -2.70 -7.36 -12.90
N ALA A 17 -3.65 -8.17 -13.39
CA ALA A 17 -3.51 -9.62 -13.43
C ALA A 17 -2.34 -10.06 -14.33
N VAL A 18 -2.18 -9.43 -15.49
CA VAL A 18 -1.05 -9.67 -16.39
C VAL A 18 0.29 -9.33 -15.73
N ILE A 19 0.38 -8.18 -15.04
CA ILE A 19 1.60 -7.80 -14.31
C ILE A 19 1.93 -8.84 -13.22
N ASN A 20 0.92 -9.31 -12.49
CA ASN A 20 1.13 -10.33 -11.48
C ASN A 20 1.63 -11.65 -12.10
N LEU A 21 1.05 -12.08 -13.22
CA LEU A 21 1.50 -13.27 -13.95
C LEU A 21 2.96 -13.14 -14.41
N ILE A 22 3.33 -12.00 -15.02
CA ILE A 22 4.71 -11.72 -15.43
C ILE A 22 5.64 -11.78 -14.22
N THR A 23 5.21 -11.22 -13.09
CA THR A 23 5.99 -11.22 -11.85
C THR A 23 6.22 -12.64 -11.33
N PHE A 24 5.21 -13.51 -11.41
CA PHE A 24 5.36 -14.93 -11.11
C PHE A 24 6.34 -15.64 -12.05
N ILE A 25 6.28 -15.36 -13.35
CA ILE A 25 7.18 -16.02 -14.33
C ILE A 25 8.64 -15.57 -14.15
N VAL A 26 8.88 -14.27 -13.94
CA VAL A 26 10.23 -13.70 -13.90
C VAL A 26 10.88 -13.84 -12.53
N ALA A 27 10.13 -13.61 -11.46
CA ALA A 27 10.67 -13.53 -10.11
C ALA A 27 10.27 -14.72 -9.22
N ASN A 28 9.46 -15.66 -9.74
CA ASN A 28 8.91 -16.80 -9.02
C ASN A 28 8.31 -16.43 -7.65
N ARG A 29 7.59 -15.30 -7.62
CA ARG A 29 7.00 -14.76 -6.39
C ARG A 29 5.81 -13.84 -6.69
N PRO A 30 4.89 -13.66 -5.73
CA PRO A 30 3.82 -12.67 -5.83
C PRO A 30 4.30 -11.23 -5.68
N ILE A 31 3.46 -10.28 -6.10
CA ILE A 31 3.65 -8.86 -5.83
C ILE A 31 3.56 -8.60 -4.33
N GLY A 32 4.54 -7.87 -3.79
CA GLY A 32 4.63 -7.48 -2.39
C GLY A 32 5.24 -6.08 -2.25
N ALA A 33 5.02 -5.46 -1.09
CA ALA A 33 5.57 -4.14 -0.77
C ALA A 33 6.04 -4.00 0.69
N SER A 34 5.41 -4.71 1.63
CA SER A 34 5.65 -4.51 3.07
C SER A 34 7.05 -4.93 3.54
N THR A 35 7.71 -5.86 2.85
CA THR A 35 9.02 -6.40 3.23
C THR A 35 10.16 -5.47 2.82
N ALA A 36 9.92 -4.58 1.85
CA ALA A 36 10.85 -3.52 1.49
C ALA A 36 11.19 -2.61 2.68
N PHE A 37 10.22 -2.31 3.57
CA PHE A 37 10.41 -1.42 4.71
C PHE A 37 11.40 -1.95 5.76
N PRO A 38 11.22 -3.17 6.35
CA PRO A 38 12.20 -3.71 7.29
C PRO A 38 13.55 -4.01 6.62
N TYR A 39 13.56 -4.30 5.31
CA TYR A 39 14.81 -4.45 4.56
C TYR A 39 15.59 -3.13 4.50
N ILE A 40 14.94 -2.03 4.08
CA ILE A 40 15.56 -0.70 4.06
C ILE A 40 15.98 -0.29 5.47
N GLY A 41 15.18 -0.59 6.49
CA GLY A 41 15.52 -0.32 7.89
C GLY A 41 16.84 -0.98 8.31
N ASN A 42 17.03 -2.27 7.99
CA ASN A 42 18.28 -2.98 8.27
C ASN A 42 19.47 -2.44 7.46
N VAL A 43 19.26 -2.01 6.22
CA VAL A 43 20.32 -1.38 5.42
C VAL A 43 20.77 -0.04 6.04
N ILE A 44 19.84 0.75 6.57
CA ILE A 44 20.14 2.04 7.20
C ILE A 44 20.78 1.85 8.58
N PHE A 45 20.37 0.82 9.32
CA PHE A 45 20.83 0.53 10.68
C PHE A 45 21.47 -0.87 10.77
N PRO A 46 22.68 -1.06 10.19
CA PRO A 46 23.32 -2.38 10.10
C PRO A 46 23.79 -2.96 11.44
N GLY A 47 23.85 -2.14 12.50
CA GLY A 47 24.31 -2.57 13.83
C GLY A 47 23.23 -3.26 14.68
N ILE A 48 22.02 -3.46 14.16
CA ILE A 48 20.94 -4.16 14.87
C ILE A 48 20.92 -5.62 14.40
N GLU A 49 21.58 -6.49 15.14
CA GLU A 49 21.50 -7.93 14.89
C GLU A 49 20.07 -8.43 15.09
N ASN A 50 19.51 -9.07 14.07
CA ASN A 50 18.23 -9.75 14.16
C ASN A 50 18.24 -10.98 13.24
N ASP A 51 17.63 -12.07 13.72
CA ASP A 51 17.47 -13.31 12.95
C ASP A 51 16.56 -13.11 11.72
N TYR A 52 15.72 -12.08 11.79
CA TYR A 52 14.74 -11.71 10.77
C TYR A 52 15.37 -11.24 9.45
N TRP A 53 16.62 -10.78 9.46
CA TRP A 53 17.34 -10.30 8.28
C TRP A 53 17.44 -11.38 7.20
N ASN A 54 17.76 -12.61 7.60
CA ASN A 54 17.94 -13.73 6.69
C ASN A 54 16.64 -14.07 5.93
N GLU A 55 15.49 -13.88 6.57
CA GLU A 55 14.18 -14.13 5.97
C GLU A 55 13.77 -13.02 4.97
N ILE A 56 14.16 -11.77 5.25
CA ILE A 56 13.74 -10.60 4.46
C ILE A 56 14.73 -10.20 3.36
N GLN A 57 15.98 -10.66 3.37
CA GLN A 57 17.02 -10.13 2.49
C GLN A 57 16.67 -10.30 1.00
N LYS A 58 16.27 -11.51 0.59
CA LYS A 58 15.90 -11.79 -0.81
C LYS A 58 14.57 -11.13 -1.17
N SER A 59 13.59 -11.24 -0.27
CA SER A 59 12.22 -10.79 -0.50
C SER A 59 12.13 -9.26 -0.53
N GLY A 60 12.71 -8.59 0.47
CA GLY A 60 12.77 -7.14 0.60
C GLY A 60 13.57 -6.47 -0.52
N ARG A 61 14.75 -7.00 -0.89
CA ARG A 61 15.56 -6.41 -1.97
C ARG A 61 14.81 -6.31 -3.30
N TRP A 62 14.07 -7.35 -3.67
CA TRP A 62 13.26 -7.33 -4.89
C TRP A 62 12.05 -6.41 -4.77
N GLU A 63 11.40 -6.34 -3.59
CA GLU A 63 10.28 -5.42 -3.39
C GLU A 63 10.74 -3.95 -3.49
N VAL A 64 11.95 -3.63 -3.04
CA VAL A 64 12.54 -2.30 -3.23
C VAL A 64 12.64 -1.94 -4.71
N TRP A 65 13.21 -2.83 -5.53
CA TRP A 65 13.30 -2.61 -6.98
C TRP A 65 11.94 -2.49 -7.65
N PHE A 66 10.98 -3.33 -7.23
CA PHE A 66 9.61 -3.28 -7.72
C PHE A 66 8.93 -1.94 -7.37
N LEU A 67 9.11 -1.45 -6.14
CA LEU A 67 8.54 -0.17 -5.70
C LEU A 67 9.19 1.03 -6.39
N ILE A 68 10.51 1.00 -6.62
CA ILE A 68 11.20 2.02 -7.41
C ILE A 68 10.65 2.06 -8.84
N GLY A 69 10.50 0.90 -9.48
CA GLY A 69 9.91 0.79 -10.82
C GLY A 69 8.47 1.31 -10.86
N GLY A 70 7.64 0.93 -9.87
CA GLY A 70 6.27 1.41 -9.73
C GLY A 70 6.19 2.93 -9.51
N PHE A 71 7.10 3.49 -8.71
CA PHE A 71 7.18 4.93 -8.48
C PHE A 71 7.55 5.68 -9.77
N ILE A 72 8.58 5.24 -10.49
CA ILE A 72 8.98 5.82 -11.78
C ILE A 72 7.84 5.73 -12.79
N GLY A 73 7.18 4.56 -12.88
CA GLY A 73 6.03 4.36 -13.75
C GLY A 73 4.87 5.29 -13.42
N ALA A 74 4.57 5.50 -12.13
CA ALA A 74 3.55 6.44 -11.68
C ALA A 74 3.90 7.89 -12.04
N VAL A 75 5.16 8.30 -11.90
CA VAL A 75 5.63 9.63 -12.28
C VAL A 75 5.49 9.85 -13.79
N ILE A 76 5.97 8.91 -14.61
CA ILE A 76 5.87 8.99 -16.08
C ILE A 76 4.40 9.05 -16.50
N SER A 77 3.56 8.17 -15.95
CA SER A 77 2.12 8.15 -16.23
C SER A 77 1.45 9.47 -15.85
N SER A 78 1.81 10.05 -14.71
CA SER A 78 1.27 11.32 -14.24
C SER A 78 1.66 12.50 -15.13
N ILE A 79 2.88 12.49 -15.68
CA ILE A 79 3.35 13.49 -16.64
C ILE A 79 2.60 13.35 -17.99
N ILE A 80 2.50 12.13 -18.54
CA ILE A 80 1.82 11.87 -19.81
C ILE A 80 0.34 12.26 -19.74
N THR A 81 -0.33 11.91 -18.64
CA THR A 81 -1.74 12.24 -18.41
C THR A 81 -1.96 13.70 -18.00
N LYS A 82 -0.88 14.48 -17.83
CA LYS A 82 -0.90 15.87 -17.35
C LYS A 82 -1.64 16.03 -16.02
N THR A 83 -1.63 14.98 -15.20
CA THR A 83 -2.26 14.95 -13.86
C THR A 83 -1.28 15.24 -12.73
N PHE A 84 0.00 15.44 -13.05
CA PHE A 84 1.02 15.68 -12.05
C PHE A 84 0.73 16.97 -11.26
N ARG A 85 0.56 16.82 -9.95
CA ARG A 85 0.31 17.92 -9.02
C ARG A 85 1.07 17.67 -7.73
N PHE A 86 1.98 18.57 -7.39
CA PHE A 86 2.58 18.58 -6.06
C PHE A 86 1.56 19.17 -5.09
N THR A 87 1.01 18.35 -4.20
CA THR A 87 -0.03 18.78 -3.29
C THR A 87 0.20 18.17 -1.92
N VAL A 88 0.55 19.02 -0.95
CA VAL A 88 0.69 18.65 0.48
C VAL A 88 -0.68 18.46 1.15
N ARG A 89 -1.77 18.86 0.46
CA ARG A 89 -3.15 18.83 0.95
C ARG A 89 -4.04 17.92 0.09
N PRO A 90 -4.15 16.61 0.37
CA PRO A 90 -5.12 15.78 -0.35
C PRO A 90 -6.53 16.34 -0.14
N VAL A 91 -7.23 16.64 -1.25
CA VAL A 91 -8.49 17.42 -1.34
C VAL A 91 -9.59 16.94 -0.39
N TYR A 92 -9.60 15.64 -0.04
CA TYR A 92 -10.61 15.05 0.85
C TYR A 92 -10.44 15.38 2.33
N TRP A 93 -9.20 15.56 2.81
CA TRP A 93 -8.93 15.82 4.23
C TRP A 93 -9.32 17.24 4.65
N GLU A 94 -9.20 18.21 3.74
CA GLU A 94 -9.43 19.62 4.01
C GLU A 94 -10.92 19.95 4.18
N LYS A 95 -11.81 19.26 3.44
CA LYS A 95 -13.26 19.54 3.49
C LYS A 95 -13.97 18.96 4.70
N ASN A 96 -13.36 17.97 5.37
CA ASN A 96 -14.09 17.11 6.30
C ASN A 96 -13.58 17.04 7.74
N LEU A 97 -12.30 17.30 8.01
CA LEU A 97 -11.71 17.05 9.34
C LEU A 97 -11.13 18.30 10.02
N ASN A 98 -11.11 19.47 9.37
CA ASN A 98 -10.61 20.75 9.92
C ASN A 98 -9.29 20.65 10.73
N MET A 99 -8.39 19.72 10.37
CA MET A 99 -7.14 19.50 11.12
C MET A 99 -6.03 20.44 10.67
N SER A 100 -5.16 20.84 11.59
CA SER A 100 -3.93 21.58 11.30
C SER A 100 -2.91 20.74 10.52
N THR A 101 -2.00 21.38 9.78
CA THR A 101 -0.95 20.69 9.00
C THR A 101 -0.10 19.76 9.86
N LYS A 102 0.29 20.20 11.07
CA LYS A 102 1.08 19.39 12.01
C LYS A 102 0.35 18.12 12.44
N SER A 103 -0.93 18.24 12.81
CA SER A 103 -1.75 17.11 13.23
C SER A 103 -1.92 16.10 12.08
N ARG A 104 -2.05 16.56 10.83
CA ARG A 104 -2.16 15.68 9.64
C ARG A 104 -0.90 14.86 9.41
N VAL A 105 0.27 15.50 9.44
CA VAL A 105 1.55 14.81 9.27
C VAL A 105 1.74 13.76 10.36
N LEU A 106 1.42 14.10 11.61
CA LEU A 106 1.47 13.15 12.72
C LEU A 106 0.51 11.97 12.53
N PHE A 107 -0.74 12.22 12.12
CA PHE A 107 -1.72 11.17 11.82
C PHE A 107 -1.27 10.27 10.66
N ALA A 108 -0.72 10.84 9.59
CA ALA A 108 -0.22 10.09 8.45
C ALA A 108 0.98 9.22 8.84
N PHE A 109 1.88 9.74 9.68
CA PHE A 109 3.02 8.99 10.20
C PHE A 109 2.58 7.84 11.11
N LEU A 110 1.72 8.10 12.11
CA LEU A 110 1.18 7.08 13.01
C LEU A 110 0.36 6.02 12.26
N GLY A 111 -0.45 6.45 11.29
CA GLY A 111 -1.20 5.56 10.41
C GLY A 111 -0.27 4.68 9.58
N GLY A 112 0.78 5.26 8.98
CA GLY A 112 1.80 4.52 8.24
C GLY A 112 2.54 3.49 9.11
N PHE A 113 2.93 3.88 10.32
CA PHE A 113 3.54 2.98 11.29
C PHE A 113 2.62 1.79 11.62
N LEU A 114 1.35 2.07 11.99
CA LEU A 114 0.36 1.02 12.29
C LEU A 114 0.09 0.11 11.09
N LEU A 115 0.03 0.67 9.87
CA LEU A 115 -0.16 -0.10 8.63
C LEU A 115 1.00 -1.06 8.36
N ILE A 116 2.25 -0.60 8.49
CA ILE A 116 3.42 -1.45 8.27
C ILE A 116 3.55 -2.50 9.37
N PHE A 117 3.36 -2.10 10.63
CA PHE A 117 3.37 -3.02 11.76
C PHE A 117 2.32 -4.13 11.58
N GLY A 118 1.07 -3.76 11.26
CA GLY A 118 -0.01 -4.70 10.97
C GLY A 118 0.28 -5.60 9.76
N ALA A 119 0.80 -5.05 8.67
CA ALA A 119 1.14 -5.82 7.48
C ALA A 119 2.24 -6.86 7.77
N ARG A 120 3.21 -6.56 8.64
CA ARG A 120 4.25 -7.53 9.01
C ARG A 120 3.73 -8.59 9.98
N MET A 121 2.86 -8.23 10.94
CA MET A 121 2.18 -9.22 11.78
C MET A 121 1.30 -10.17 10.97
N ALA A 122 0.64 -9.68 9.94
CA ALA A 122 -0.19 -10.48 9.04
C ALA A 122 0.62 -11.25 7.97
N GLY A 123 1.95 -11.15 7.98
CA GLY A 123 2.81 -11.79 6.98
C GLY A 123 2.71 -11.19 5.57
N GLY A 124 1.98 -10.09 5.36
CA GLY A 124 1.82 -9.45 4.06
C GLY A 124 0.94 -8.20 4.09
N CYS A 125 0.99 -7.40 3.03
CA CYS A 125 0.14 -6.25 2.81
C CYS A 125 -1.04 -6.56 1.86
N THR A 126 -1.88 -5.56 1.60
CA THR A 126 -2.99 -5.61 0.64
C THR A 126 -2.57 -6.18 -0.72
N SER A 127 -1.40 -5.81 -1.25
CA SER A 127 -0.97 -6.30 -2.56
C SER A 127 -0.55 -7.78 -2.55
N GLY A 128 0.00 -8.26 -1.44
CA GLY A 128 0.31 -9.67 -1.25
C GLY A 128 -0.95 -10.51 -1.02
N HIS A 129 -1.79 -10.12 -0.07
CA HIS A 129 -2.97 -10.89 0.31
C HIS A 129 -4.15 -10.70 -0.64
N MET A 130 -4.58 -9.47 -0.90
CA MET A 130 -5.83 -9.25 -1.65
C MET A 130 -5.66 -9.43 -3.16
N PHE A 131 -4.53 -9.03 -3.75
CA PHE A 131 -4.29 -9.25 -5.18
C PHE A 131 -3.70 -10.64 -5.43
N SER A 132 -2.48 -10.88 -4.97
CA SER A 132 -1.76 -12.11 -5.31
C SER A 132 -2.40 -13.35 -4.67
N GLY A 133 -2.69 -13.29 -3.37
CA GLY A 133 -3.34 -14.38 -2.64
C GLY A 133 -4.83 -14.53 -2.98
N GLY A 134 -5.51 -13.42 -3.32
CA GLY A 134 -6.89 -13.44 -3.82
C GLY A 134 -7.03 -14.20 -5.14
N MET A 135 -6.10 -14.02 -6.08
CA MET A 135 -6.05 -14.80 -7.33
C MET A 135 -5.82 -16.30 -7.08
N GLN A 136 -5.15 -16.66 -5.99
CA GLN A 136 -4.91 -18.05 -5.59
C GLN A 136 -6.03 -18.64 -4.74
N LEU A 137 -7.03 -17.83 -4.37
CA LEU A 137 -8.07 -18.19 -3.39
C LEU A 137 -7.48 -18.68 -2.05
N ALA A 138 -6.34 -18.11 -1.65
CA ALA A 138 -5.68 -18.48 -0.41
C ALA A 138 -6.55 -18.15 0.80
N VAL A 139 -6.77 -19.13 1.68
CA VAL A 139 -7.61 -18.96 2.88
C VAL A 139 -7.08 -17.85 3.79
N SER A 140 -5.75 -17.74 3.92
CA SER A 140 -5.10 -16.65 4.67
C SER A 140 -5.44 -15.27 4.11
N SER A 141 -5.58 -15.15 2.80
CA SER A 141 -5.93 -13.91 2.12
C SER A 141 -7.40 -13.55 2.27
N LEU A 142 -8.30 -14.53 2.32
CA LEU A 142 -9.72 -14.30 2.62
C LEU A 142 -9.89 -13.77 4.05
N TRP A 143 -9.20 -14.37 5.03
CA TRP A 143 -9.19 -13.88 6.40
C TRP A 143 -8.59 -12.47 6.50
N PHE A 144 -7.46 -12.24 5.84
CA PHE A 144 -6.86 -10.91 5.77
C PHE A 144 -7.85 -9.88 5.20
N ALA A 145 -8.51 -10.20 4.08
CA ALA A 145 -9.46 -9.30 3.44
C ALA A 145 -10.65 -8.97 4.35
N LEU A 146 -11.20 -9.97 5.05
CA LEU A 146 -12.29 -9.79 6.00
C LEU A 146 -11.91 -8.83 7.13
N PHE A 147 -10.79 -9.09 7.82
CA PHE A 147 -10.35 -8.27 8.94
C PHE A 147 -9.87 -6.88 8.50
N ALA A 148 -9.21 -6.77 7.34
CA ALA A 148 -8.83 -5.48 6.77
C ALA A 148 -10.08 -4.64 6.42
N PHE A 149 -11.13 -5.27 5.90
CA PHE A 149 -12.39 -4.59 5.60
C PHE A 149 -13.09 -4.11 6.88
N ILE A 150 -13.24 -4.97 7.89
CA ILE A 150 -13.82 -4.62 9.19
C ILE A 150 -13.01 -3.50 9.85
N GLY A 151 -11.68 -3.63 9.89
CA GLY A 151 -10.78 -2.61 10.43
C GLY A 151 -10.91 -1.27 9.70
N GLY A 152 -11.04 -1.29 8.37
CA GLY A 152 -11.31 -0.12 7.56
C GLY A 152 -12.65 0.56 7.89
N LEU A 153 -13.72 -0.23 8.07
CA LEU A 153 -15.03 0.28 8.47
C LEU A 153 -15.00 0.91 9.88
N VAL A 154 -14.33 0.26 10.83
CA VAL A 154 -14.16 0.77 12.20
C VAL A 154 -13.32 2.04 12.20
N ALA A 155 -12.19 2.07 11.49
CA ALA A 155 -11.35 3.25 11.37
C ALA A 155 -12.11 4.41 10.72
N ALA A 156 -12.85 4.15 9.63
CA ALA A 156 -13.70 5.15 9.00
C ALA A 156 -14.78 5.65 9.95
N ASN A 157 -15.44 4.75 10.70
CA ASN A 157 -16.43 5.15 11.70
C ASN A 157 -15.82 6.03 12.77
N ILE A 158 -14.66 5.69 13.34
CA ILE A 158 -14.01 6.47 14.40
C ILE A 158 -13.55 7.85 13.88
N ILE A 159 -12.86 7.88 12.74
CA ILE A 159 -12.29 9.12 12.19
C ILE A 159 -13.39 10.08 11.74
N TYR A 160 -14.45 9.58 11.11
CA TYR A 160 -15.53 10.40 10.57
C TYR A 160 -16.77 10.46 11.48
N ARG A 161 -16.75 9.83 12.67
CA ARG A 161 -17.91 9.67 13.57
C ARG A 161 -18.61 10.98 13.89
N ARG A 162 -17.82 12.03 14.16
CA ARG A 162 -18.33 13.34 14.58
C ARG A 162 -19.13 14.04 13.48
N ARG A 163 -19.03 13.61 12.22
CA ARG A 163 -19.69 14.27 11.09
C ARG A 163 -21.12 13.78 10.83
N TYR A 164 -21.48 12.57 11.25
CA TYR A 164 -22.85 12.04 11.05
C TYR A 164 -23.80 12.41 12.19
N ARG A 165 -23.33 13.18 13.18
CA ARG A 165 -24.10 13.56 14.38
C ARG A 165 -24.50 15.03 14.42
N ASP A 166 -24.08 15.80 13.41
CA ASP A 166 -24.42 17.20 13.15
C ASP A 166 -25.18 17.28 11.82
#